data_AF-A0A919TEH7-F1
#
_entry.id   AF-A0A919TEH7-F1
#
_cell.length_a   1.000
_cell.length_b   1.000
_cell.length_c   1.000
_cell.angle_alpha   90.00
_cell.angle_beta   90.00
_cell.angle_gamma   90.00
#
_symmetry.space_group_name_H-M   'P 1'
#
loop_
_entity.id
_entity.type
_entity.pdbx_description
1 polymer ?
#
loop_
_entity_poly.entity_id
_entity_poly.type
_entity_poly.pdbx_seq_one_letter_code
_entity_poly.pdbx_strand_id
1 'polypeptide(L)'
;MRARDIRPRSGSSTRYGIPVRGGLLQENTGAYAVPGFVSVAPVGSGDMWGFVVHDGHCEEAVSMRLHDTGEIVFEAKDFLEFVATRGLRRP
;
A
#
# COMPACT_ATOMS: atom_id res chain seq x y z
N MET A 1 -0.31 -34.71 -19.90
CA MET A 1 -0.15 -33.24 -20.06
C MET A 1 0.60 -32.71 -18.85
N ARG A 2 1.81 -32.15 -19.00
CA ARG A 2 2.56 -31.54 -17.88
C ARG A 2 2.33 -30.03 -17.89
N ALA A 3 1.95 -29.46 -16.74
CA ALA A 3 1.82 -28.03 -16.53
C ALA A 3 3.19 -27.37 -16.70
N ARG A 4 3.24 -26.25 -17.44
CA ARG A 4 4.46 -25.48 -17.68
C ARG A 4 4.80 -24.68 -16.43
N ASP A 5 6.00 -24.90 -15.91
CA ASP A 5 6.64 -24.05 -14.89
C ASP A 5 6.77 -22.62 -15.44
N ILE A 6 5.99 -21.70 -14.88
CA ILE A 6 6.18 -20.26 -15.09
C ILE A 6 7.05 -19.76 -13.93
N ARG A 7 8.37 -19.70 -14.15
CA ARG A 7 9.24 -18.92 -13.26
C ARG A 7 9.07 -17.44 -13.57
N PRO A 8 8.81 -16.56 -12.60
CA PRO A 8 8.84 -15.13 -12.84
C PRO A 8 10.30 -14.70 -13.10
N ARG A 9 10.52 -13.99 -14.21
CA ARG A 9 11.81 -13.42 -14.59
C ARG A 9 12.22 -12.34 -13.58
N SER A 10 13.39 -12.51 -12.98
CA SER A 10 14.09 -11.46 -12.25
C SER A 10 14.54 -10.35 -13.21
N GLY A 11 13.68 -9.36 -13.41
CA GLY A 11 14.00 -8.13 -14.14
C GLY A 11 14.24 -7.00 -13.15
N SER A 12 15.49 -6.79 -12.76
CA SER A 12 15.97 -5.58 -12.08
C SER A 12 16.05 -4.45 -13.11
N SER A 13 15.31 -3.36 -12.91
CA SER A 13 15.60 -2.10 -13.58
C SER A 13 15.34 -0.94 -12.63
N THR A 14 16.43 -0.55 -11.95
CA THR A 14 16.54 0.57 -11.04
C THR A 14 16.71 1.87 -11.82
N ARG A 15 15.74 2.79 -11.69
CA ARG A 15 15.90 4.24 -11.77
C ARG A 15 14.65 4.84 -11.13
N TYR A 16 14.76 5.30 -9.88
CA TYR A 16 13.66 5.68 -8.96
C TYR A 16 12.80 4.49 -8.47
N GLY A 17 13.44 3.52 -7.82
CA GLY A 17 12.90 2.19 -7.55
C GLY A 17 11.76 2.09 -6.53
N ILE A 18 10.55 2.50 -6.91
CA ILE A 18 9.32 2.01 -6.28
C ILE A 18 8.60 1.09 -7.27
N PRO A 19 8.65 -0.24 -7.08
CA PRO A 19 7.88 -1.17 -7.90
C PRO A 19 6.40 -1.06 -7.51
N VAL A 20 5.66 -0.16 -8.16
CA VAL A 20 4.24 0.15 -7.89
C VAL A 20 3.32 -1.08 -8.01
N ARG A 21 3.75 -2.12 -8.74
CA ARG A 21 2.99 -3.37 -8.91
C ARG A 21 3.36 -4.50 -7.93
N GLY A 22 4.42 -4.33 -7.13
CA GLY A 22 4.91 -5.34 -6.19
C GLY A 22 4.91 -4.91 -4.72
N GLY A 23 5.07 -3.61 -4.45
CA GLY A 23 5.20 -3.09 -3.07
C GLY A 23 3.94 -3.28 -2.23
N LEU A 24 2.76 -3.02 -2.79
CA LEU A 24 1.50 -3.13 -2.06
C LEU A 24 1.18 -4.57 -1.63
N LEU A 25 1.47 -5.55 -2.50
CA LEU A 25 1.32 -6.96 -2.17
C LEU A 25 2.38 -7.40 -1.16
N GLN A 26 3.63 -6.92 -1.24
CA GLN A 26 4.68 -7.26 -0.26
C GLN A 26 4.41 -6.69 1.14
N GLU A 27 3.89 -5.47 1.23
CA GLU A 27 3.41 -4.85 2.47
C GLU A 27 2.31 -5.70 3.11
N ASN A 28 1.26 -6.04 2.35
CA ASN A 28 0.11 -6.77 2.87
C ASN A 28 0.36 -8.28 3.09
N THR A 29 1.40 -8.88 2.49
CA THR A 29 1.73 -10.33 2.63
C THR A 29 2.82 -10.62 3.68
N GLY A 30 3.30 -9.60 4.38
CA GLY A 30 4.16 -9.81 5.54
C GLY A 30 5.66 -9.78 5.30
N ALA A 31 6.13 -9.39 4.10
CA ALA A 31 7.53 -8.99 3.94
C ALA A 31 7.83 -7.66 4.68
N TYR A 32 6.80 -6.83 4.87
CA TYR A 32 6.86 -5.56 5.62
C TYR A 32 5.68 -5.39 6.59
N ALA A 33 5.00 -6.49 6.98
CA ALA A 33 3.77 -6.42 7.81
C ALA A 33 3.94 -5.49 9.00
N VAL A 34 3.20 -4.38 8.97
CA VAL A 34 2.99 -3.55 10.14
C VAL A 34 1.75 -4.13 10.83
N PRO A 35 1.89 -4.76 12.01
CA PRO A 35 0.73 -5.16 12.78
C PRO A 35 -0.09 -3.90 13.06
N GLY A 36 -1.32 -3.86 12.55
CA GLY A 36 -2.19 -2.69 12.73
C GLY A 36 -2.38 -1.80 11.49
N PHE A 37 -1.91 -2.15 10.29
CA PHE A 37 -2.16 -1.35 9.09
C PHE A 37 -2.27 -2.17 7.80
N VAL A 38 -3.26 -1.88 6.97
CA VAL A 38 -3.47 -2.50 5.65
C VAL A 38 -3.36 -1.45 4.56
N SER A 39 -2.39 -1.59 3.66
CA SER A 39 -2.12 -0.62 2.60
C SER A 39 -3.07 -0.81 1.40
N VAL A 40 -3.59 0.29 0.86
CA VAL A 40 -4.49 0.30 -0.32
C VAL A 40 -3.92 1.03 -1.54
N ALA A 41 -3.00 1.97 -1.34
CA ALA A 41 -2.33 2.65 -2.45
C ALA A 41 -0.98 3.27 -2.02
N PRO A 42 0.04 3.24 -2.88
CA PRO A 42 1.26 4.02 -2.66
C PRO A 42 1.05 5.50 -3.01
N VAL A 43 1.68 6.40 -2.25
CA VAL A 43 1.67 7.86 -2.51
C VAL A 43 2.88 8.29 -3.35
N GLY A 44 3.99 7.58 -3.20
CA GLY A 44 5.33 7.99 -3.65
C GLY A 44 6.29 7.91 -2.46
N SER A 45 7.61 7.94 -2.68
CA SER A 45 8.67 7.89 -1.62
C SER A 45 8.67 6.71 -0.64
N GLY A 46 7.68 5.80 -0.68
CA GLY A 46 7.50 4.73 0.30
C GLY A 46 6.31 4.96 1.24
N ASP A 47 5.67 6.13 1.18
CA ASP A 47 4.47 6.45 1.95
C ASP A 47 3.25 5.71 1.38
N MET A 48 2.35 5.31 2.27
CA MET A 48 1.24 4.41 1.94
C MET A 48 -0.08 4.93 2.50
N TRP A 49 -1.11 5.00 1.67
CA TRP A 49 -2.49 5.10 2.16
C TRP A 49 -3.01 3.72 2.53
N GLY A 50 -3.86 3.66 3.55
CA GLY A 50 -4.39 2.41 4.07
C GLY A 50 -5.37 2.60 5.22
N PHE A 51 -5.74 1.48 5.80
CA PHE A 51 -6.62 1.39 6.96
C PHE A 51 -5.82 0.99 8.19
N VAL A 52 -6.05 1.66 9.31
CA VAL A 52 -5.57 1.18 10.60
C VAL A 52 -6.37 -0.06 10.99
N VAL A 53 -5.71 -1.03 11.61
CA VAL A 53 -6.31 -2.28 12.06
C VAL A 53 -6.27 -2.34 13.58
N HIS A 54 -7.44 -2.48 14.19
CA HIS A 54 -7.62 -2.69 15.63
C HIS A 54 -8.33 -4.02 15.84
N ASP A 55 -7.74 -4.89 16.68
CA ASP A 55 -8.29 -6.21 17.00
C ASP A 55 -8.68 -7.06 15.78
N GLY A 56 -7.92 -6.93 14.69
CA GLY A 56 -8.18 -7.63 13.43
C GLY A 56 -9.25 -7.01 12.52
N HIS A 57 -9.78 -5.84 12.90
CA HIS A 57 -10.76 -5.08 12.13
C HIS A 57 -10.14 -3.80 11.57
N CYS A 58 -10.36 -3.54 10.28
CA CYS A 58 -9.99 -2.26 9.68
C CYS A 58 -10.94 -1.16 10.14
N GLU A 59 -10.40 0.00 10.48
CA GLU A 59 -11.18 1.23 10.58
C GLU A 59 -11.77 1.61 9.22
N GLU A 60 -12.92 2.28 9.22
CA GLU A 60 -13.49 2.84 7.98
C GLU A 60 -12.64 4.00 7.45
N ALA A 61 -11.98 4.73 8.34
CA ALA A 61 -11.13 5.87 8.00
C ALA A 61 -9.89 5.46 7.20
N VAL A 62 -9.56 6.28 6.21
CA VAL A 62 -8.31 6.17 5.46
C VAL A 62 -7.26 7.05 6.13
N SER A 63 -6.09 6.47 6.35
CA SER A 63 -4.92 7.17 6.88
C SER A 63 -3.72 6.99 5.96
N MET A 64 -2.78 7.93 6.02
CA MET A 64 -1.46 7.81 5.42
C MET A 64 -0.46 7.37 6.48
N ARG A 65 0.33 6.36 6.16
CA ARG A 65 1.52 5.98 6.90
C ARG A 65 2.75 6.59 6.24
N LEU A 66 3.49 7.39 7.00
CA LEU A 66 4.76 7.95 6.57
C LEU A 66 5.86 6.88 6.62
N HIS A 67 6.62 6.74 5.54
CA HIS A 67 7.70 5.76 5.43
C HIS A 67 8.81 6.01 6.46
N ASP A 68 9.21 7.27 6.58
CA ASP A 68 10.40 7.65 7.34
C ASP A 68 10.18 7.58 8.86
N THR A 69 8.97 7.92 9.32
CA THR A 69 8.64 8.01 10.75
C THR A 69 7.73 6.88 11.22
N GLY A 70 7.01 6.22 10.31
CA GLY A 70 5.94 5.29 10.66
C GLY A 70 4.68 5.94 11.21
N GLU A 71 4.63 7.27 11.26
CA GLU A 71 3.48 8.03 11.77
C GLU A 71 2.23 7.78 10.91
N ILE A 72 1.09 7.68 11.58
CA ILE A 72 -0.22 7.52 10.95
C ILE A 72 -0.94 8.87 10.99
N VAL A 73 -1.24 9.41 9.81
CA VAL A 73 -1.90 10.69 9.63
C VAL A 73 -3.28 10.45 9.03
N PHE A 74 -4.33 10.95 9.66
CA PHE A 74 -5.68 10.87 9.15
C PHE A 74 -5.82 11.59 7.80
N GLU A 75 -6.46 10.94 6.82
CA GLU A 75 -6.70 11.51 5.48
C GLU A 75 -8.18 11.69 5.16
N ALA A 76 -9.02 10.71 5.49
CA ALA A 76 -10.45 10.79 5.23
C ALA A 76 -11.24 9.88 6.18
N LYS A 77 -12.50 10.23 6.46
CA LYS A 77 -13.36 9.47 7.38
C LYS A 77 -13.80 8.12 6.81
N ASP A 78 -13.82 7.99 5.49
CA ASP A 78 -14.19 6.77 4.78
C ASP A 78 -13.50 6.71 3.40
N PHE A 79 -13.54 5.52 2.79
CA PHE A 79 -12.88 5.28 1.51
C PHE A 79 -13.50 6.06 0.35
N LEU A 80 -14.80 6.35 0.39
CA LEU A 80 -15.45 7.09 -0.69
C LEU A 80 -15.04 8.56 -0.67
N GLU A 81 -14.99 9.17 0.51
CA GLU A 81 -14.47 10.52 0.70
C GLU A 81 -13.01 10.62 0.26
N PHE A 82 -12.19 9.62 0.60
CA PHE A 82 -10.80 9.54 0.13
C PHE A 82 -10.72 9.55 -1.40
N VAL A 83 -11.47 8.69 -2.09
CA VAL A 83 -11.46 8.63 -3.56
C VAL A 83 -11.93 9.96 -4.16
N ALA A 84 -12.99 10.55 -3.62
CA ALA A 84 -13.56 11.80 -4.12
C ALA A 84 -12.60 12.99 -3.97
N THR A 85 -11.82 13.04 -2.89
CA THR A 85 -10.97 14.19 -2.55
C THR A 85 -9.52 14.05 -2.99
N ARG A 86 -8.98 12.82 -2.99
CA ARG A 86 -7.57 12.52 -3.27
C ARG A 86 -7.40 11.62 -4.48
N GLY A 87 -8.21 10.57 -4.61
CA GLY A 87 -8.06 9.54 -5.65
C GLY A 87 -8.29 10.04 -7.09
N LEU A 88 -8.97 11.17 -7.26
CA LEU A 88 -9.27 11.77 -8.57
C LEU A 88 -8.45 13.02 -8.90
N ARG A 89 -7.59 13.48 -7.99
CA ARG A 89 -6.66 14.58 -8.30
C ARG A 89 -5.54 14.03 -9.18
N ARG A 90 -5.42 14.54 -10.41
CA ARG A 90 -4.28 14.20 -11.28
C ARG A 90 -2.97 14.59 -10.58
N PRO A 91 -1.91 13.78 -10.74
CA PRO A 91 -0.56 14.16 -10.30
C PRO A 91 -0.09 15.44 -11.00
#